data_AF-A0A538HGH5-F1
#
_entry.id   AF-A0A538HGH5-F1
#
_cell.length_a   1.000
_cell.length_b   1.000
_cell.length_c   1.000
_cell.angle_alpha   90.00
_cell.angle_beta   90.00
_cell.angle_gamma   90.00
#
_symmetry.space_group_name_H-M   'P 1'
#
loop_
_entity.id
_entity.type
_entity.pdbx_description
1 polymer ?
#
loop_
_entity_poly.entity_id
_entity_poly.type
_entity_poly.pdbx_seq_one_letter_code
_entity_poly.pdbx_strand_id
1 'polypeptide(L)'
;KRADRVDDPRATTWPVLAVLVVVALLILRQPDMGTALVIGCMVMIQLFVAGTPVVTMGKLLLSSAGLALVAGMAEPYRRDRLLAFLHPWKDPGNTGYQSIQGLVGLATGGGGAFCRTPTLTSSSPSSARSSASSAASPSSRCSSCSPSSASGPRRAPPTGSACCSRRASRHGSLCRRSSTSARWRVCCPSPACRCRSCRSAGRRWSCSCSGRGSSSTSPSKAGPWRPAGDAAGPWRPAGDAAAPSRAPGDVRPFAVIAGGGTAGHLTPALAVGRALVERGHPVSSVHYVGSHRGLESRLVPDAGFPITLLPGRGIERRLAWANVAAVAGLAVAFVRSVWLLARHRPAVVLSVGGYASAPCAVAAVVLRVPLVLAEQNAVPGAALRLVARFARASAVSFDGTPLPHAVVTGNPVRAEVLAVERARDRERARDALGLPPDRSVLLCFGGSLGARRINLAVVDAIRIWATRTDLAVRHVVGARDWDLVTADRPALPSGGLVWQPVRYEERMHLAMAAADLAVCRAGASTVAELAVVGLPAVLVPLPHAPGDHQTANARALERAGAAVVVADHELDGARLAATVDDLLGDRTRLERMAKAALAVARRDAAERVADLLEEHASSRRGVE
;
A
#
# COMPACT_ATOMS: atom_id res chain seq x y z
N LYS A 1 10.51 -10.39 52.67
CA LYS A 1 11.59 -11.40 52.88
C LYS A 1 11.82 -12.36 51.70
N ARG A 2 10.90 -12.53 50.72
CA ARG A 2 11.19 -13.33 49.49
C ARG A 2 10.84 -12.64 48.16
N ALA A 3 10.05 -11.57 48.15
CA ALA A 3 9.80 -10.76 46.96
C ALA A 3 10.99 -9.82 46.68
N ASP A 4 11.45 -9.16 47.73
CA ASP A 4 12.54 -8.18 47.89
C ASP A 4 13.95 -8.64 47.42
N ARG A 5 14.07 -9.77 46.71
CA ARG A 5 15.29 -10.24 46.02
C ARG A 5 15.20 -10.26 44.49
N VAL A 6 14.01 -10.16 43.90
CA VAL A 6 13.85 -10.18 42.43
C VAL A 6 14.27 -8.85 41.81
N ASP A 7 13.95 -7.76 42.49
CA ASP A 7 14.23 -6.38 42.06
C ASP A 7 15.69 -5.93 42.26
N ASP A 8 16.54 -6.72 42.92
CA ASP A 8 17.99 -6.49 42.92
C ASP A 8 18.60 -7.07 41.63
N PRO A 9 19.05 -6.21 40.68
CA PRO A 9 19.65 -6.70 39.44
C PRO A 9 20.94 -7.48 39.68
N ARG A 10 21.63 -7.31 40.82
CA ARG A 10 22.84 -8.10 41.15
C ARG A 10 22.47 -9.53 41.56
N ALA A 11 21.50 -9.69 42.46
CA ALA A 11 20.98 -11.00 42.86
C ALA A 11 20.44 -11.81 41.67
N THR A 12 19.76 -11.15 40.71
CA THR A 12 19.16 -11.81 39.54
C THR A 12 20.17 -12.07 38.41
N THR A 13 21.17 -11.20 38.17
CA THR A 13 22.15 -11.42 37.09
C THR A 13 23.32 -12.32 37.47
N TRP A 14 23.79 -12.32 38.72
CA TRP A 14 24.99 -13.07 39.10
C TRP A 14 24.88 -14.60 38.91
N PRO A 15 23.75 -15.28 39.26
CA PRO A 15 23.60 -16.71 39.00
C PRO A 15 23.60 -17.03 37.50
N VAL A 16 22.98 -16.18 36.67
CA VAL A 16 22.94 -16.35 35.22
C VAL A 16 24.33 -16.11 34.60
N LEU A 17 25.08 -15.14 35.10
CA LEU A 17 26.48 -14.92 34.72
C LEU A 17 27.38 -16.10 35.09
N ALA A 18 27.22 -16.70 36.27
CA ALA A 18 27.97 -17.90 36.66
C ALA A 18 27.69 -19.08 35.71
N VAL A 19 26.41 -19.32 35.38
CA VAL A 19 26.02 -20.35 34.39
C VAL A 19 26.56 -20.02 33.00
N LEU A 20 26.49 -18.76 32.55
CA LEU A 20 27.05 -18.31 31.27
C LEU A 20 28.57 -18.49 31.20
N VAL A 21 29.31 -18.27 32.29
CA VAL A 21 30.77 -18.51 32.36
C VAL A 21 31.08 -20.01 32.26
N VAL A 22 30.34 -20.88 32.97
CA VAL A 22 30.51 -22.34 32.84
C VAL A 22 30.19 -22.81 31.41
N VAL A 23 29.09 -22.32 30.82
CA VAL A 23 28.72 -22.60 29.43
C VAL A 23 29.78 -22.08 28.45
N ALA A 24 30.33 -20.88 28.64
CA ALA A 24 31.41 -20.33 27.82
C ALA A 24 32.70 -21.15 27.92
N LEU A 25 33.06 -21.66 29.11
CA LEU A 25 34.21 -22.56 29.30
C LEU A 25 34.01 -23.91 28.59
N LEU A 26 32.78 -24.44 28.58
CA LEU A 26 32.44 -25.65 27.81
C LEU A 26 32.51 -25.40 26.28
N ILE A 27 32.06 -24.24 25.80
CA ILE A 27 32.16 -23.79 24.40
C ILE A 27 33.60 -23.45 23.97
N LEU A 28 34.46 -23.11 24.93
CA LEU A 28 35.90 -23.00 24.68
C LEU A 28 36.52 -24.41 24.52
N ARG A 29 36.09 -25.41 25.31
CA ARG A 29 36.55 -26.81 25.16
C ARG A 29 35.97 -27.57 23.97
N GLN A 30 34.74 -27.30 23.53
CA GLN A 30 34.11 -27.97 22.39
C GLN A 30 33.95 -26.99 21.20
N PRO A 31 34.47 -27.30 19.99
CA PRO A 31 34.46 -26.40 18.85
C PRO A 31 33.09 -26.33 18.11
N ASP A 32 31.99 -26.36 18.86
CA ASP A 32 30.62 -26.21 18.34
C ASP A 32 30.07 -24.81 18.63
N MET A 33 30.17 -23.93 17.63
CA MET A 33 29.61 -22.57 17.68
C MET A 33 28.08 -22.54 17.43
N GLY A 34 27.48 -23.63 16.95
CA GLY A 34 26.04 -23.73 16.71
C GLY A 34 25.27 -23.89 18.02
N THR A 35 25.63 -24.90 18.82
CA THR A 35 25.06 -25.12 20.16
C THR A 35 25.28 -23.90 21.06
N ALA A 36 26.46 -23.26 20.98
CA ALA A 36 26.77 -22.01 21.66
C ALA A 36 25.75 -20.88 21.37
N LEU A 37 25.45 -20.66 20.10
CA LEU A 37 24.53 -19.61 19.66
C LEU A 37 23.09 -19.87 20.12
N VAL A 38 22.63 -21.12 20.01
CA VAL A 38 21.28 -21.52 20.44
C VAL A 38 21.10 -21.29 21.95
N ILE A 39 22.04 -21.73 22.78
CA ILE A 39 21.98 -21.53 24.23
C ILE A 39 22.02 -20.03 24.56
N GLY A 40 22.88 -19.24 23.90
CA GLY A 40 22.92 -17.79 24.07
C GLY A 40 21.58 -17.10 23.76
N CYS A 41 20.92 -17.50 22.67
CA CYS A 41 19.57 -17.02 22.34
C CYS A 41 18.53 -17.42 23.39
N MET A 42 18.55 -18.66 23.89
CA MET A 42 17.62 -19.13 24.91
C MET A 42 17.79 -18.37 26.24
N VAL A 43 19.02 -18.13 26.69
CA VAL A 43 19.31 -17.34 27.90
C VAL A 43 18.86 -15.88 27.74
N MET A 44 19.07 -15.28 26.57
CA MET A 44 18.59 -13.91 26.29
C MET A 44 17.05 -13.81 26.30
N ILE A 45 16.34 -14.85 25.83
CA ILE A 45 14.88 -14.93 25.91
C ILE A 45 14.42 -15.10 27.37
N GLN A 46 15.09 -15.96 28.14
CA GLN A 46 14.80 -16.16 29.57
C GLN A 46 15.01 -14.86 30.37
N LEU A 47 16.11 -14.14 30.14
CA LEU A 47 16.38 -12.83 30.77
C LEU A 47 15.35 -11.77 30.40
N PHE A 48 14.85 -11.78 29.16
CA PHE A 48 13.76 -10.89 28.72
C PHE A 48 12.45 -11.19 29.46
N VAL A 49 12.07 -12.47 29.54
CA VAL A 49 10.86 -12.92 30.25
C VAL A 49 10.96 -12.66 31.76
N ALA A 50 12.16 -12.75 32.33
CA ALA A 50 12.46 -12.37 33.72
C ALA A 50 12.50 -10.86 33.99
N GLY A 51 12.17 -10.01 33.00
CA GLY A 51 12.07 -8.56 33.19
C GLY A 51 13.41 -7.81 33.28
N THR A 52 14.51 -8.43 32.85
CA THR A 52 15.85 -7.82 32.94
C THR A 52 15.91 -6.47 32.21
N PRO A 53 16.46 -5.40 32.81
CA PRO A 53 16.55 -4.09 32.16
C PRO A 53 17.27 -4.16 30.80
N VAL A 54 16.67 -3.56 29.78
CA VAL A 54 17.14 -3.62 28.38
C VAL A 54 18.58 -3.14 28.21
N VAL A 55 19.03 -2.18 29.01
CA VAL A 55 20.43 -1.70 29.04
C VAL A 55 21.39 -2.80 29.51
N THR A 56 21.00 -3.58 30.51
CA THR A 56 21.79 -4.73 31.02
C THR A 56 21.81 -5.86 30.00
N MET A 57 20.67 -6.16 29.36
CA MET A 57 20.60 -7.11 28.24
C MET A 57 21.49 -6.69 27.07
N GLY A 58 21.50 -5.40 26.71
CA GLY A 58 22.37 -4.86 25.64
C GLY A 58 23.85 -4.99 25.96
N LYS A 59 24.25 -4.72 27.21
CA LYS A 59 25.63 -4.93 27.69
C LYS A 59 26.03 -6.41 27.65
N LEU A 60 25.17 -7.31 28.13
CA LEU A 60 25.37 -8.75 28.06
C LEU A 60 25.56 -9.20 26.61
N LEU A 61 24.62 -8.89 25.73
CA LEU A 61 24.68 -9.27 24.30
C LEU A 61 25.95 -8.77 23.61
N LEU A 62 26.36 -7.52 23.87
CA LEU A 62 27.58 -6.94 23.30
C LEU A 62 28.84 -7.65 23.84
N SER A 63 28.89 -7.95 25.15
CA SER A 63 30.00 -8.69 25.76
C SER A 63 30.10 -10.13 25.26
N SER A 64 28.98 -10.84 25.10
CA SER A 64 28.97 -12.21 24.56
C SER A 64 29.32 -12.24 23.07
N ALA A 65 28.89 -11.24 22.29
CA ALA A 65 29.28 -11.10 20.89
C ALA A 65 30.77 -10.78 20.74
N GLY A 66 31.31 -9.90 21.59
CA GLY A 66 32.75 -9.62 21.64
C GLY A 66 33.58 -10.84 22.02
N LEU A 67 33.18 -11.57 23.07
CA LEU A 67 33.85 -12.80 23.49
C LEU A 67 33.77 -13.91 22.42
N ALA A 68 32.61 -14.08 21.78
CA ALA A 68 32.45 -15.03 20.68
C ALA A 68 33.27 -14.66 19.44
N LEU A 69 33.40 -13.37 19.13
CA LEU A 69 34.26 -12.89 18.04
C LEU A 69 35.75 -13.15 18.34
N VAL A 70 36.20 -12.86 19.57
CA VAL A 70 37.58 -13.17 20.00
C VAL A 70 37.83 -14.67 19.97
N ALA A 71 36.96 -15.49 20.56
CA ALA A 71 37.09 -16.95 20.56
C ALA A 71 36.99 -17.57 19.15
N GLY A 72 36.22 -16.96 18.24
CA GLY A 72 36.13 -17.38 16.84
C GLY A 72 37.34 -16.97 15.98
N MET A 73 38.06 -15.91 16.36
CA MET A 73 39.25 -15.42 15.67
C MET A 73 40.57 -15.99 16.22
N ALA A 74 40.58 -16.43 17.48
CA ALA A 74 41.78 -16.95 18.15
C ALA A 74 42.26 -18.30 17.60
N GLU A 75 41.35 -19.14 17.11
CA GLU A 75 41.64 -20.50 16.64
C GLU A 75 41.50 -20.60 15.11
N PRO A 76 42.53 -21.01 14.34
CA PRO A 76 42.47 -21.05 12.88
C PRO A 76 41.27 -21.86 12.33
N TYR A 77 41.00 -23.03 12.92
CA TYR A 77 39.87 -23.88 12.55
C TYR A 77 38.50 -23.19 12.74
N ARG A 78 38.34 -22.39 13.81
CA ARG A 78 37.10 -21.64 14.07
C ARG A 78 36.96 -20.51 13.05
N ARG A 79 38.06 -19.81 12.75
CA ARG A 79 38.12 -18.72 11.78
C ARG A 79 37.79 -19.18 10.36
N ASP A 80 38.37 -20.29 9.90
CA ASP A 80 38.08 -20.82 8.56
C ASP A 80 36.63 -21.30 8.43
N ARG A 81 36.05 -21.92 9.47
CA ARG A 81 34.62 -22.31 9.48
C ARG A 81 33.68 -21.10 9.41
N LEU A 82 34.09 -19.97 9.98
CA LEU A 82 33.35 -18.70 9.94
C LEU A 82 33.51 -17.99 8.57
N LEU A 83 34.69 -18.06 7.97
CA LEU A 83 34.96 -17.57 6.61
C LEU A 83 34.29 -18.44 5.52
N ALA A 84 34.15 -19.75 5.73
CA ALA A 84 33.44 -20.66 4.84
C ALA A 84 31.93 -20.36 4.76
N PHE A 85 31.32 -19.79 5.81
CA PHE A 85 29.94 -19.30 5.73
C PHE A 85 29.82 -18.05 4.83
N LEU A 86 30.83 -17.17 4.85
CA LEU A 86 30.87 -15.96 4.01
C LEU A 86 31.27 -16.27 2.55
N HIS A 87 32.10 -17.28 2.35
CA HIS A 87 32.63 -17.70 1.05
C HIS A 87 32.56 -19.24 0.89
N PRO A 88 31.35 -19.84 0.77
CA PRO A 88 31.19 -21.30 0.74
C PRO A 88 31.86 -21.97 -0.46
N TRP A 89 32.05 -21.23 -1.55
CA TRP A 89 32.77 -21.68 -2.74
C TRP A 89 34.29 -21.79 -2.57
N LYS A 90 34.86 -21.37 -1.43
CA LYS A 90 36.30 -21.48 -1.12
C LYS A 90 36.72 -22.91 -0.77
N ASP A 91 35.80 -23.70 -0.21
CA ASP A 91 35.98 -25.13 0.07
C ASP A 91 34.66 -25.88 -0.22
N PRO A 92 34.37 -26.18 -1.51
CA PRO A 92 33.09 -26.79 -1.88
C PRO A 92 32.93 -28.24 -1.42
N GLY A 93 34.03 -28.95 -1.15
CA GLY A 93 34.05 -30.38 -0.86
C GLY A 93 33.89 -30.73 0.61
N ASN A 94 34.25 -29.83 1.53
CA ASN A 94 34.23 -30.08 2.96
C ASN A 94 33.42 -29.00 3.72
N THR A 95 34.05 -27.92 4.19
CA THR A 95 33.41 -26.94 5.09
C THR A 95 32.30 -26.11 4.43
N GLY A 96 32.37 -25.88 3.12
CA GLY A 96 31.34 -25.19 2.34
C GLY A 96 30.22 -26.11 1.84
N TYR A 97 30.38 -27.44 1.84
CA TYR A 97 29.49 -28.38 1.16
C TYR A 97 28.01 -28.23 1.57
N GLN A 98 27.73 -28.24 2.88
CA GLN A 98 26.36 -28.12 3.40
C GLN A 98 25.73 -26.76 3.08
N SER A 99 26.53 -25.69 3.09
CA SER A 99 26.09 -24.34 2.70
C SER A 99 25.75 -24.28 1.20
N ILE A 100 26.53 -24.95 0.35
CA ILE A 100 26.24 -25.06 -1.09
C ILE A 100 24.99 -25.90 -1.32
N GLN A 101 24.84 -27.07 -0.69
CA GLN A 101 23.65 -27.90 -0.85
C GLN A 101 22.38 -27.19 -0.36
N GLY A 102 22.46 -26.43 0.74
CA GLY A 102 21.36 -25.57 1.21
C GLY A 102 20.99 -24.46 0.21
N LEU A 103 21.99 -23.80 -0.39
CA LEU A 103 21.78 -22.81 -1.45
C LEU A 103 21.19 -23.42 -2.73
N VAL A 104 21.63 -24.62 -3.12
CA VAL A 104 21.10 -25.37 -4.27
C VAL A 104 19.65 -25.78 -4.02
N GLY A 105 19.32 -26.35 -2.85
CA GLY A 105 17.93 -26.72 -2.49
C GLY A 105 16.98 -25.53 -2.41
N LEU A 106 17.47 -24.36 -1.95
CA LEU A 106 16.73 -23.09 -1.99
C LEU A 106 16.55 -22.55 -3.42
N ALA A 107 17.50 -22.80 -4.32
CA ALA A 107 17.42 -22.39 -5.73
C ALA A 107 16.54 -23.31 -6.59
N THR A 108 16.51 -24.61 -6.31
CA THR A 108 15.66 -25.60 -7.01
C THR A 108 14.23 -25.68 -6.46
N GLY A 109 13.93 -25.00 -5.36
CA GLY A 109 12.57 -24.86 -4.84
C GLY A 109 12.02 -26.10 -4.12
N GLY A 110 12.90 -26.90 -3.49
CA GLY A 110 12.59 -28.18 -2.84
C GLY A 110 11.71 -28.11 -1.57
N GLY A 111 10.54 -27.46 -1.64
CA GLY A 111 9.55 -27.38 -0.57
C GLY A 111 8.69 -28.63 -0.46
N GLY A 112 9.28 -29.79 -0.18
CA GLY A 112 8.55 -31.06 -0.05
C GLY A 112 9.26 -32.09 0.84
N ALA A 113 8.63 -32.43 1.97
CA ALA A 113 8.95 -33.66 2.68
C ALA A 113 8.46 -34.87 1.87
N PHE A 114 9.15 -36.01 2.00
CA PHE A 114 9.02 -37.20 1.14
C PHE A 114 9.46 -37.00 -0.33
N CYS A 115 10.75 -37.19 -0.58
CA CYS A 115 11.21 -37.83 -1.81
C CYS A 115 12.22 -38.93 -1.44
N ARG A 116 12.08 -40.13 -2.00
CA ARG A 116 12.95 -41.28 -1.66
C ARG A 116 14.29 -41.16 -2.39
N THR A 117 15.39 -41.25 -1.64
CA THR A 117 16.74 -41.32 -2.21
C THR A 117 16.99 -42.69 -2.85
N PRO A 118 17.35 -42.78 -4.15
CA PRO A 118 18.02 -43.95 -4.68
C PRO A 118 19.48 -43.95 -4.19
N THR A 119 19.92 -45.06 -3.59
CA THR A 119 21.31 -45.23 -3.16
C THR A 119 22.22 -45.49 -4.36
N LEU A 120 23.17 -44.58 -4.63
CA LEU A 120 24.31 -44.86 -5.52
C LEU A 120 25.54 -45.17 -4.68
N THR A 121 25.85 -46.46 -4.59
CA THR A 121 27.08 -46.98 -3.97
C THR A 121 28.29 -46.69 -4.85
N SER A 122 29.40 -46.29 -4.23
CA SER A 122 30.68 -46.09 -4.90
C SER A 122 31.36 -47.41 -5.26
N SER A 123 31.73 -47.60 -6.53
CA SER A 123 32.75 -48.57 -6.94
C SER A 123 33.65 -47.98 -8.04
N SER A 124 34.95 -48.21 -7.91
CA SER A 124 36.02 -47.65 -8.74
C SER A 124 36.21 -48.39 -10.08
N PRO A 125 36.83 -47.76 -11.09
CA PRO A 125 36.90 -48.33 -12.45
C PRO A 125 38.05 -49.32 -12.65
N SER A 126 37.82 -50.34 -13.49
CA SER A 126 38.90 -51.18 -14.05
C SER A 126 38.59 -51.74 -15.45
N SER A 127 39.58 -51.62 -16.34
CA SER A 127 39.93 -52.52 -17.45
C SER A 127 38.84 -53.10 -18.41
N ALA A 128 38.90 -52.61 -19.66
CA ALA A 128 39.30 -53.38 -20.86
C ALA A 128 38.27 -53.88 -21.92
N ARG A 129 38.64 -53.56 -23.18
CA ARG A 129 38.48 -54.28 -24.46
C ARG A 129 37.10 -54.45 -25.15
N SER A 130 37.13 -54.09 -26.45
CA SER A 130 36.40 -54.67 -27.61
C SER A 130 34.85 -54.64 -27.62
N SER A 131 34.18 -54.45 -28.76
CA SER A 131 34.62 -54.46 -30.17
C SER A 131 33.78 -53.52 -31.05
N ALA A 132 34.05 -53.50 -32.36
CA ALA A 132 33.24 -52.88 -33.42
C ALA A 132 31.75 -53.35 -33.39
N SER A 133 30.79 -52.74 -34.08
CA SER A 133 30.87 -52.10 -35.42
C SER A 133 29.66 -51.20 -35.76
N SER A 134 29.72 -50.53 -36.93
CA SER A 134 28.62 -50.24 -37.90
C SER A 134 27.16 -49.98 -37.46
N ALA A 135 26.35 -49.14 -38.11
CA ALA A 135 26.53 -48.09 -39.13
C ALA A 135 25.15 -47.43 -39.40
N ALA A 136 25.11 -46.41 -40.27
CA ALA A 136 23.96 -45.99 -41.10
C ALA A 136 22.59 -45.66 -40.46
N SER A 137 22.20 -44.39 -40.58
CA SER A 137 20.79 -43.99 -40.80
C SER A 137 20.35 -44.41 -42.23
N PRO A 138 19.03 -44.55 -42.55
CA PRO A 138 18.27 -43.37 -43.02
C PRO A 138 16.72 -43.39 -42.88
N SER A 139 16.13 -42.17 -43.01
CA SER A 139 14.88 -41.80 -43.71
C SER A 139 13.52 -42.56 -43.60
N SER A 140 12.51 -41.79 -43.17
CA SER A 140 11.20 -41.49 -43.84
C SER A 140 10.03 -42.51 -43.96
N ARG A 141 8.84 -42.02 -43.54
CA ARG A 141 7.43 -42.13 -44.06
C ARG A 141 6.46 -41.83 -42.89
N CYS A 142 5.32 -41.14 -42.98
CA CYS A 142 4.28 -40.88 -44.00
C CYS A 142 3.12 -41.90 -44.08
N SER A 143 2.14 -41.75 -43.18
CA SER A 143 0.69 -41.99 -43.34
C SER A 143 -0.05 -41.35 -42.15
N SER A 144 -1.23 -40.70 -42.18
CA SER A 144 -2.42 -40.64 -43.05
C SER A 144 -3.49 -41.73 -42.82
N CYS A 145 -4.61 -41.36 -42.18
CA CYS A 145 -6.00 -41.66 -42.64
C CYS A 145 -7.09 -41.11 -41.71
N SER A 146 -8.25 -40.78 -42.31
CA SER A 146 -9.55 -40.51 -41.64
C SER A 146 -10.69 -41.00 -42.55
N PRO A 147 -11.83 -41.43 -41.99
CA PRO A 147 -13.18 -41.24 -42.58
C PRO A 147 -14.12 -40.52 -41.57
N SER A 148 -15.03 -39.58 -41.87
CA SER A 148 -16.10 -39.42 -42.90
C SER A 148 -17.35 -40.29 -42.66
N SER A 149 -18.63 -39.89 -42.87
CA SER A 149 -19.29 -38.59 -43.21
C SER A 149 -20.83 -38.74 -43.45
N ALA A 150 -21.66 -37.72 -43.17
CA ALA A 150 -23.02 -37.43 -43.74
C ALA A 150 -23.54 -36.06 -43.18
N SER A 151 -24.14 -35.06 -43.85
CA SER A 151 -25.20 -34.91 -44.91
C SER A 151 -26.65 -35.10 -44.39
N GLY A 152 -27.69 -34.29 -44.71
CA GLY A 152 -27.84 -33.07 -45.55
C GLY A 152 -29.19 -32.30 -45.29
N PRO A 153 -29.56 -31.23 -46.06
CA PRO A 153 -30.54 -30.19 -45.64
C PRO A 153 -31.88 -30.06 -46.44
N ARG A 154 -32.88 -29.27 -45.97
CA ARG A 154 -33.99 -28.67 -46.79
C ARG A 154 -34.90 -27.59 -46.11
N ARG A 155 -35.02 -26.42 -46.77
CA ARG A 155 -36.19 -25.51 -47.05
C ARG A 155 -37.22 -25.01 -45.98
N ALA A 156 -37.87 -23.88 -46.30
CA ALA A 156 -39.00 -23.15 -45.66
C ALA A 156 -39.93 -22.59 -46.80
N PRO A 157 -40.93 -21.66 -46.62
CA PRO A 157 -41.60 -21.02 -45.46
C PRO A 157 -43.13 -21.42 -45.46
N PRO A 158 -44.25 -20.61 -45.42
CA PRO A 158 -44.58 -19.16 -45.20
C PRO A 158 -45.80 -18.86 -44.26
N THR A 159 -46.36 -17.61 -44.31
CA THR A 159 -47.55 -17.04 -43.58
C THR A 159 -47.35 -16.78 -42.07
N GLY A 160 -47.85 -15.72 -41.39
CA GLY A 160 -48.60 -14.48 -41.74
C GLY A 160 -48.95 -13.68 -40.44
N SER A 161 -49.53 -12.46 -40.40
CA SER A 161 -49.75 -11.40 -41.41
C SER A 161 -50.35 -10.07 -40.84
N ALA A 162 -49.64 -8.94 -41.02
CA ALA A 162 -50.14 -7.54 -41.23
C ALA A 162 -50.68 -6.60 -40.10
N CYS A 163 -50.64 -5.28 -40.44
CA CYS A 163 -51.28 -4.06 -39.88
C CYS A 163 -50.66 -3.27 -38.68
N CYS A 164 -50.86 -1.94 -38.53
CA CYS A 164 -50.88 -0.81 -39.50
C CYS A 164 -50.83 0.60 -38.80
N SER A 165 -50.73 1.68 -39.60
CA SER A 165 -50.73 3.15 -39.28
C SER A 165 -49.45 3.74 -38.65
N ARG A 166 -48.89 4.93 -38.96
CA ARG A 166 -49.20 6.19 -39.71
C ARG A 166 -49.61 7.44 -38.88
N ARG A 167 -48.80 8.52 -39.02
CA ARG A 167 -48.98 9.99 -38.76
C ARG A 167 -48.03 10.55 -37.67
N ALA A 168 -47.63 11.84 -37.67
CA ALA A 168 -47.50 12.88 -38.72
C ALA A 168 -46.74 14.12 -38.17
N SER A 169 -46.46 15.13 -39.03
CA SER A 169 -45.77 16.42 -38.77
C SER A 169 -44.27 16.32 -38.42
N ARG A 170 -43.31 17.12 -38.93
CA ARG A 170 -43.22 18.49 -39.54
C ARG A 170 -43.30 19.68 -38.58
N HIS A 171 -42.14 20.24 -38.20
CA HIS A 171 -41.72 21.65 -38.39
C HIS A 171 -40.25 21.80 -37.88
N GLY A 172 -39.37 22.67 -38.40
CA GLY A 172 -39.44 23.38 -39.67
C GLY A 172 -39.05 24.87 -39.64
N SER A 173 -37.82 25.24 -39.29
CA SER A 173 -37.28 26.60 -39.55
C SER A 173 -35.74 26.67 -39.52
N LEU A 174 -35.13 27.15 -40.61
CA LEU A 174 -33.75 27.64 -40.66
C LEU A 174 -33.72 29.15 -40.36
N CYS A 175 -32.65 29.66 -39.76
CA CYS A 175 -32.29 31.07 -39.89
C CYS A 175 -30.76 31.27 -39.84
N ARG A 176 -30.22 32.17 -40.67
CA ARG A 176 -28.79 32.51 -40.79
C ARG A 176 -28.60 34.02 -40.67
N ARG A 177 -27.55 34.44 -39.94
CA ARG A 177 -26.68 35.64 -40.06
C ARG A 177 -25.95 35.76 -38.70
N SER A 178 -24.61 35.83 -38.59
CA SER A 178 -23.66 36.91 -38.98
C SER A 178 -23.99 38.24 -38.27
N SER A 179 -23.07 38.94 -37.59
CA SER A 179 -21.59 38.85 -37.59
C SER A 179 -20.94 39.56 -36.38
N THR A 180 -19.59 39.61 -36.37
CA THR A 180 -18.75 40.71 -35.81
C THR A 180 -18.79 41.05 -34.31
N SER A 181 -17.75 40.56 -33.62
CA SER A 181 -16.83 41.32 -32.74
C SER A 181 -17.36 42.36 -31.75
N ALA A 182 -17.19 42.08 -30.45
CA ALA A 182 -16.90 43.08 -29.43
C ALA A 182 -15.90 42.52 -28.39
N ARG A 183 -14.90 43.31 -27.99
CA ARG A 183 -14.05 42.99 -26.83
C ARG A 183 -14.70 43.56 -25.58
N TRP A 184 -14.89 42.76 -24.54
CA TRP A 184 -15.09 43.25 -23.18
C TRP A 184 -14.23 42.51 -22.16
N ARG A 185 -13.75 43.25 -21.16
CA ARG A 185 -12.94 42.75 -20.05
C ARG A 185 -13.86 42.33 -18.91
N VAL A 186 -13.39 41.35 -18.11
CA VAL A 186 -13.67 41.19 -16.66
C VAL A 186 -15.16 41.17 -16.25
N CYS A 187 -15.64 40.00 -15.82
CA CYS A 187 -15.59 39.68 -14.38
C CYS A 187 -15.81 38.19 -14.10
N CYS A 188 -15.45 37.76 -12.88
CA CYS A 188 -15.68 36.41 -12.38
C CYS A 188 -16.95 36.36 -11.49
N PRO A 189 -17.88 35.43 -11.70
CA PRO A 189 -18.99 35.18 -10.79
C PRO A 189 -18.73 33.97 -9.88
N SER A 190 -17.99 34.16 -8.79
CA SER A 190 -17.92 33.15 -7.71
C SER A 190 -19.25 33.12 -6.93
N PRO A 191 -19.98 31.99 -6.86
CA PRO A 191 -21.28 31.94 -6.19
C PRO A 191 -21.12 31.70 -4.68
N ALA A 192 -21.25 32.74 -3.87
CA ALA A 192 -21.31 32.64 -2.41
C ALA A 192 -22.44 33.51 -1.82
N CYS A 193 -22.99 33.06 -0.69
CA CYS A 193 -24.05 33.71 0.11
C CYS A 193 -25.45 33.77 -0.53
N ARG A 194 -26.27 32.75 -0.21
CA ARG A 194 -27.74 32.92 -0.15
C ARG A 194 -28.08 33.72 1.12
N CYS A 195 -29.02 34.64 1.05
CA CYS A 195 -29.66 35.20 2.24
C CYS A 195 -31.17 35.34 2.00
N ARG A 196 -31.99 34.69 2.84
CA ARG A 196 -33.45 34.92 2.84
C ARG A 196 -33.75 36.17 3.66
N SER A 197 -34.62 37.03 3.15
CA SER A 197 -35.11 38.18 3.88
C SER A 197 -36.13 37.75 4.95
N CYS A 198 -35.90 38.17 6.19
CA CYS A 198 -36.94 38.31 7.20
C CYS A 198 -36.82 39.74 7.76
N ARG A 199 -37.95 40.45 7.90
CA ARG A 199 -37.97 41.87 8.28
C ARG A 199 -38.40 42.04 9.73
N SER A 200 -37.70 42.87 10.51
CA SER A 200 -38.27 43.95 11.35
C SER A 200 -37.27 44.45 12.43
N ALA A 201 -37.65 45.54 13.11
CA ALA A 201 -37.13 45.98 14.42
C ALA A 201 -35.59 46.12 14.57
N GLY A 202 -35.03 47.23 14.08
CA GLY A 202 -33.60 47.54 14.26
C GLY A 202 -33.24 48.26 15.56
N ARG A 203 -31.93 48.44 15.76
CA ARG A 203 -31.25 49.52 16.52
C ARG A 203 -29.86 49.72 15.89
N ARG A 204 -29.17 50.83 16.22
CA ARG A 204 -27.81 51.14 15.71
C ARG A 204 -26.78 50.18 16.37
N TRP A 205 -25.53 50.03 15.91
CA TRP A 205 -24.43 51.02 15.98
C TRP A 205 -23.45 50.92 14.79
N SER A 206 -22.43 51.78 14.78
CA SER A 206 -21.56 52.10 13.64
C SER A 206 -20.44 51.10 13.33
N CYS A 207 -20.18 50.87 12.04
CA CYS A 207 -18.92 50.29 11.54
C CYS A 207 -17.95 51.38 11.07
N SER A 208 -16.67 51.26 11.40
CA SER A 208 -15.59 52.09 10.88
C SER A 208 -14.52 51.23 10.21
N CYS A 209 -14.45 51.26 8.88
CA CYS A 209 -13.42 50.55 8.11
C CYS A 209 -12.31 51.51 7.68
N SER A 210 -11.05 51.18 8.01
CA SER A 210 -9.87 51.95 7.56
C SER A 210 -8.87 51.02 6.86
N GLY A 211 -9.00 50.89 5.54
CA GLY A 211 -8.04 50.17 4.71
C GLY A 211 -6.89 51.07 4.22
N ARG A 212 -5.69 50.50 4.19
CA ARG A 212 -4.49 50.90 3.42
C ARG A 212 -3.45 49.79 3.63
N GLY A 213 -2.48 49.54 2.75
CA GLY A 213 -2.11 50.20 1.51
C GLY A 213 -0.62 49.90 1.26
N SER A 214 -0.29 49.31 0.11
CA SER A 214 1.03 48.69 -0.10
C SER A 214 2.15 49.68 -0.42
N SER A 215 3.36 49.43 0.11
CA SER A 215 4.62 49.86 -0.51
C SER A 215 5.76 48.89 -0.18
N SER A 216 6.71 48.75 -1.11
CA SER A 216 7.87 47.87 -1.03
C SER A 216 9.15 48.64 -0.70
N THR A 217 10.10 48.04 0.01
CA THR A 217 11.56 48.16 -0.26
C THR A 217 12.42 47.29 0.66
N SER A 218 13.65 47.02 0.23
CA SER A 218 14.79 46.52 0.99
C SER A 218 16.07 46.86 0.18
N PRO A 219 17.32 46.55 0.62
CA PRO A 219 17.81 46.22 1.97
C PRO A 219 19.08 47.04 2.37
N SER A 220 19.40 47.17 3.67
CA SER A 220 20.77 47.57 4.08
C SER A 220 21.21 47.12 5.49
N LYS A 221 22.31 46.34 5.47
CA LYS A 221 23.49 46.26 6.36
C LYS A 221 23.40 46.65 7.85
N ALA A 222 23.93 45.73 8.65
CA ALA A 222 24.20 45.79 10.09
C ALA A 222 25.07 46.96 10.59
N GLY A 223 24.92 47.27 11.89
CA GLY A 223 25.87 48.00 12.74
C GLY A 223 26.11 47.24 14.06
N PRO A 224 27.25 47.43 14.75
CA PRO A 224 27.69 46.54 15.84
C PRO A 224 27.16 46.88 17.24
N TRP A 225 27.11 45.87 18.11
CA TRP A 225 26.84 46.00 19.54
C TRP A 225 27.99 46.67 20.32
N ARG A 226 27.65 47.30 21.45
CA ARG A 226 28.57 47.66 22.54
C ARG A 226 28.06 47.06 23.86
N PRO A 227 28.92 46.54 24.75
CA PRO A 227 28.51 45.96 26.03
C PRO A 227 28.55 46.96 27.19
N ALA A 228 27.59 46.82 28.10
CA ALA A 228 27.60 47.26 29.51
C ALA A 228 26.48 46.48 30.24
N GLY A 229 26.57 46.12 31.51
CA GLY A 229 27.66 46.23 32.47
C GLY A 229 27.21 45.61 33.80
N ASP A 230 28.12 45.03 34.59
CA ASP A 230 27.76 44.19 35.73
C ASP A 230 27.13 44.94 36.91
N ALA A 231 26.08 44.35 37.50
CA ALA A 231 25.53 44.74 38.79
C ALA A 231 24.96 43.49 39.51
N ALA A 232 25.74 42.90 40.42
CA ALA A 232 25.31 41.72 41.17
C ALA A 232 24.40 42.10 42.36
N GLY A 233 23.25 41.42 42.48
CA GLY A 233 22.33 41.52 43.61
C GLY A 233 22.27 40.20 44.41
N PRO A 234 22.01 40.24 45.73
CA PRO A 234 22.17 39.07 46.60
C PRO A 234 21.08 38.00 46.40
N TRP A 235 21.50 36.74 46.56
CA TRP A 235 20.64 35.56 46.45
C TRP A 235 19.56 35.53 47.54
N ARG A 236 18.33 35.18 47.16
CA ARG A 236 17.28 34.67 48.06
C ARG A 236 16.83 33.30 47.56
N PRO A 237 16.61 32.31 48.44
CA PRO A 237 16.14 30.99 48.02
C PRO A 237 14.70 31.09 47.49
N ALA A 238 14.50 30.69 46.24
CA ALA A 238 13.16 30.53 45.68
C ALA A 238 12.55 29.21 46.18
N GLY A 239 11.42 29.30 46.88
CA GLY A 239 10.60 28.12 47.19
C GLY A 239 9.91 27.60 45.93
N ASP A 240 9.62 26.30 45.94
CA ASP A 240 8.65 25.59 45.08
C ASP A 240 8.54 26.10 43.65
N ALA A 241 9.56 25.78 42.84
CA ALA A 241 9.57 26.01 41.41
C ALA A 241 8.47 25.19 40.71
N ALA A 242 7.27 25.78 40.60
CA ALA A 242 6.17 25.26 39.81
C ALA A 242 6.66 24.93 38.39
N ALA A 243 6.31 23.73 37.90
CA ALA A 243 6.84 23.21 36.65
C ALA A 243 6.58 24.20 35.48
N PRO A 244 7.57 24.45 34.60
CA PRO A 244 7.47 25.50 33.61
C PRO A 244 6.26 25.30 32.69
N SER A 245 5.48 26.37 32.53
CA SER A 245 4.26 26.36 31.73
C SER A 245 4.56 25.98 30.28
N ARG A 246 3.77 25.05 29.74
CA ARG A 246 3.93 24.56 28.36
C ARG A 246 3.81 25.71 27.36
N ALA A 247 4.74 25.74 26.40
CA ALA A 247 4.62 26.63 25.25
C ALA A 247 3.33 26.35 24.44
N PRO A 248 2.70 27.36 23.81
CA PRO A 248 1.51 27.16 23.00
C PRO A 248 1.81 26.27 21.79
N GLY A 249 1.38 25.00 21.83
CA GLY A 249 1.63 24.02 20.77
C GLY A 249 1.79 22.57 21.23
N ASP A 250 2.13 22.30 22.50
CA ASP A 250 2.28 20.92 23.04
C ASP A 250 0.92 20.25 23.32
N VAL A 251 0.05 20.22 22.31
CA VAL A 251 -1.17 19.40 22.31
C VAL A 251 -0.72 17.94 22.21
N ARG A 252 -1.06 17.12 23.22
CA ARG A 252 -0.80 15.69 23.15
C ARG A 252 -1.63 15.09 22.01
N PRO A 253 -1.04 14.31 21.08
CA PRO A 253 -1.81 13.69 20.03
C PRO A 253 -2.82 12.71 20.61
N PHE A 254 -4.07 12.80 20.17
CA PHE A 254 -5.10 11.83 20.44
C PHE A 254 -4.73 10.48 19.79
N ALA A 255 -4.44 10.52 18.50
CA ALA A 255 -4.08 9.36 17.69
C ALA A 255 -2.69 9.52 17.08
N VAL A 256 -1.92 8.42 17.05
CA VAL A 256 -0.77 8.28 16.16
C VAL A 256 -1.12 7.36 14.99
N ILE A 257 -1.00 7.84 13.76
CA ILE A 257 -1.32 7.08 12.54
C ILE A 257 -0.01 6.62 11.87
N ALA A 258 0.32 5.34 12.04
CA ALA A 258 1.54 4.73 11.53
C ALA A 258 1.30 4.00 10.20
N GLY A 259 2.03 4.38 9.15
CA GLY A 259 1.85 3.84 7.80
C GLY A 259 2.72 4.48 6.74
N GLY A 260 2.72 3.90 5.53
CA GLY A 260 3.34 4.53 4.36
C GLY A 260 4.05 3.56 3.41
N GLY A 261 4.91 4.11 2.57
CA GLY A 261 5.67 3.42 1.52
C GLY A 261 4.92 3.22 0.20
N THR A 262 3.58 3.16 0.21
CA THR A 262 2.75 3.19 -1.00
C THR A 262 1.46 3.99 -0.80
N ALA A 263 0.92 4.55 -1.89
CA ALA A 263 -0.35 5.28 -1.86
C ALA A 263 -1.52 4.43 -1.32
N GLY A 264 -1.53 3.12 -1.55
CA GLY A 264 -2.60 2.23 -1.10
C GLY A 264 -2.76 2.11 0.42
N HIS A 265 -1.71 2.36 1.20
CA HIS A 265 -1.80 2.43 2.67
C HIS A 265 -1.98 3.89 3.15
N LEU A 266 -1.29 4.83 2.48
CA LEU A 266 -1.24 6.24 2.88
C LEU A 266 -2.54 7.00 2.59
N THR A 267 -3.19 6.75 1.45
CA THR A 267 -4.42 7.46 1.08
C THR A 267 -5.59 7.13 2.04
N PRO A 268 -5.82 5.87 2.43
CA PRO A 268 -6.79 5.56 3.48
C PRO A 268 -6.42 6.15 4.84
N ALA A 269 -5.13 6.18 5.21
CA ALA A 269 -4.68 6.82 6.45
C ALA A 269 -5.04 8.31 6.52
N LEU A 270 -4.81 9.04 5.43
CA LEU A 270 -5.19 10.45 5.29
C LEU A 270 -6.71 10.68 5.37
N ALA A 271 -7.53 9.75 4.86
CA ALA A 271 -8.97 9.83 4.99
C ALA A 271 -9.43 9.66 6.45
N VAL A 272 -8.86 8.70 7.21
CA VAL A 272 -9.15 8.53 8.64
C VAL A 272 -8.71 9.75 9.46
N GLY A 273 -7.53 10.31 9.18
CA GLY A 273 -7.08 11.53 9.85
C GLY A 273 -7.97 12.74 9.58
N ARG A 274 -8.55 12.86 8.38
CA ARG A 274 -9.56 13.89 8.07
C ARG A 274 -10.87 13.65 8.83
N ALA A 275 -11.36 12.41 8.86
CA ALA A 275 -12.57 12.07 9.61
C ALA A 275 -12.44 12.38 11.11
N LEU A 276 -11.27 12.17 11.72
CA LEU A 276 -10.99 12.61 13.10
C LEU A 276 -11.05 14.15 13.24
N VAL A 277 -10.49 14.90 12.29
CA VAL A 277 -10.55 16.37 12.31
C VAL A 277 -11.98 16.89 12.12
N GLU A 278 -12.75 16.26 11.25
CA GLU A 278 -14.17 16.57 10.98
C GLU A 278 -15.06 16.26 12.21
N ARG A 279 -14.67 15.28 13.04
CA ARG A 279 -15.27 14.98 14.36
C ARG A 279 -14.79 15.92 15.49
N GLY A 280 -13.92 16.88 15.20
CA GLY A 280 -13.50 17.94 16.13
C GLY A 280 -12.15 17.72 16.83
N HIS A 281 -11.39 16.66 16.49
CA HIS A 281 -10.01 16.53 16.98
C HIS A 281 -9.10 17.56 16.30
N PRO A 282 -8.31 18.38 17.03
CA PRO A 282 -7.40 19.33 16.40
C PRO A 282 -6.43 18.64 15.44
N VAL A 283 -6.09 19.26 14.30
CA VAL A 283 -5.15 18.70 13.30
C VAL A 283 -3.79 18.37 13.94
N SER A 284 -3.32 19.20 14.86
CA SER A 284 -2.11 18.97 15.67
C SER A 284 -2.18 17.76 16.59
N SER A 285 -3.38 17.22 16.85
CA SER A 285 -3.59 16.03 17.69
C SER A 285 -3.62 14.70 16.91
N VAL A 286 -3.53 14.73 15.58
CA VAL A 286 -3.47 13.54 14.72
C VAL A 286 -2.08 13.44 14.11
N HIS A 287 -1.19 12.65 14.71
CA HIS A 287 0.23 12.64 14.39
C HIS A 287 0.67 11.42 13.59
N TYR A 288 1.32 11.61 12.44
CA TYR A 288 1.67 10.52 11.53
C TYR A 288 3.07 9.97 11.77
N VAL A 289 3.27 8.70 11.45
CA VAL A 289 4.57 8.02 11.47
C VAL A 289 4.78 7.26 10.16
N GLY A 290 5.82 7.63 9.42
CA GLY A 290 6.10 7.09 8.08
C GLY A 290 7.61 7.00 7.75
N SER A 291 7.97 6.67 6.51
CA SER A 291 9.38 6.54 6.09
C SER A 291 9.90 7.77 5.35
N HIS A 292 11.17 8.14 5.59
CA HIS A 292 11.89 9.16 4.81
C HIS A 292 11.90 8.92 3.28
N ARG A 293 11.64 7.69 2.81
CA ARG A 293 11.64 7.35 1.37
C ARG A 293 10.24 7.23 0.74
N GLY A 294 9.17 7.35 1.53
CA GLY A 294 7.81 7.17 1.04
C GLY A 294 7.10 8.48 0.67
N LEU A 295 5.92 8.36 0.05
CA LEU A 295 5.09 9.49 -0.38
C LEU A 295 4.57 10.33 0.81
N GLU A 296 4.49 9.72 1.98
CA GLU A 296 4.15 10.33 3.27
C GLU A 296 4.97 11.58 3.60
N SER A 297 6.23 11.63 3.14
CA SER A 297 7.15 12.77 3.34
C SER A 297 6.70 14.07 2.69
N ARG A 298 5.72 14.02 1.77
CA ARG A 298 5.09 15.19 1.13
C ARG A 298 3.61 15.25 1.45
N LEU A 299 2.86 14.19 1.11
CA LEU A 299 1.40 14.19 1.15
C LEU A 299 0.76 14.33 2.55
N VAL A 300 1.54 14.13 3.63
CA VAL A 300 1.05 14.34 5.00
C VAL A 300 1.25 15.80 5.44
N PRO A 301 2.44 16.41 5.31
CA PRO A 301 2.60 17.87 5.42
C PRO A 301 1.67 18.66 4.49
N ASP A 302 1.50 18.25 3.23
CA ASP A 302 0.60 18.90 2.26
C ASP A 302 -0.88 18.84 2.70
N ALA A 303 -1.23 17.85 3.54
CA ALA A 303 -2.55 17.72 4.15
C ALA A 303 -2.66 18.41 5.53
N GLY A 304 -1.62 19.14 5.97
CA GLY A 304 -1.58 19.92 7.21
C GLY A 304 -1.25 19.14 8.48
N PHE A 305 -1.02 17.82 8.40
CA PHE A 305 -0.80 16.98 9.58
C PHE A 305 0.67 16.93 10.03
N PRO A 306 0.96 16.92 11.35
CA PRO A 306 2.31 16.68 11.85
C PRO A 306 2.76 15.23 11.57
N ILE A 307 4.03 15.06 11.22
CA ILE A 307 4.62 13.75 10.87
C ILE A 307 5.99 13.55 11.51
N THR A 308 6.29 12.32 11.94
CA THR A 308 7.65 11.84 12.22
C THR A 308 8.08 10.85 11.16
N LEU A 309 9.18 11.15 10.48
CA LEU A 309 9.81 10.26 9.52
C LEU A 309 10.84 9.37 10.23
N LEU A 310 10.72 8.06 9.99
CA LEU A 310 11.61 7.04 10.52
C LEU A 310 12.63 6.60 9.46
N PRO A 311 13.87 6.26 9.87
CA PRO A 311 14.83 5.58 9.01
C PRO A 311 14.35 4.15 8.75
N GLY A 312 14.73 3.58 7.60
CA GLY A 312 14.37 2.21 7.26
C GLY A 312 13.84 2.05 5.85
N ARG A 313 13.78 0.79 5.42
CA ARG A 313 13.43 0.36 4.07
C ARG A 313 12.93 -1.07 4.11
N GLY A 314 12.10 -1.48 3.15
CA GLY A 314 11.70 -2.88 3.02
C GLY A 314 12.90 -3.83 3.05
N ILE A 315 12.77 -4.91 3.81
CA ILE A 315 13.71 -6.04 3.80
C ILE A 315 13.52 -6.80 2.49
N GLU A 316 14.60 -7.07 1.79
CA GLU A 316 14.60 -7.75 0.49
C GLU A 316 14.49 -9.27 0.71
N ARG A 317 13.78 -9.97 -0.19
CA ARG A 317 13.54 -11.44 -0.06
C ARG A 317 14.80 -12.30 -0.31
N ARG A 318 15.94 -11.69 -0.62
CA ARG A 318 17.25 -12.33 -0.80
C ARG A 318 18.18 -11.93 0.33
N LEU A 319 19.04 -12.84 0.79
CA LEU A 319 20.10 -12.52 1.77
C LEU A 319 21.17 -11.66 1.10
N ALA A 320 21.16 -10.36 1.41
CA ALA A 320 22.14 -9.39 0.96
C ALA A 320 22.52 -8.46 2.11
N TRP A 321 23.73 -7.86 2.07
CA TRP A 321 24.19 -6.86 3.05
C TRP A 321 23.21 -5.70 3.24
N ALA A 322 22.49 -5.37 2.16
CA ALA A 322 21.25 -4.60 2.14
C ALA A 322 20.31 -4.82 3.34
N ASN A 323 20.06 -6.08 3.72
CA ASN A 323 19.15 -6.45 4.80
C ASN A 323 19.73 -6.18 6.19
N VAL A 324 21.05 -6.24 6.37
CA VAL A 324 21.70 -5.86 7.63
C VAL A 324 21.45 -4.36 7.90
N ALA A 325 21.62 -3.53 6.88
CA ALA A 325 21.28 -2.11 6.95
C ALA A 325 19.77 -1.85 7.13
N ALA A 326 18.90 -2.70 6.56
CA ALA A 326 17.45 -2.61 6.80
C ALA A 326 17.07 -2.96 8.25
N VAL A 327 17.68 -4.00 8.83
CA VAL A 327 17.45 -4.42 10.23
C VAL A 327 18.02 -3.39 11.21
N ALA A 328 19.21 -2.84 10.96
CA ALA A 328 19.75 -1.73 11.76
C ALA A 328 18.84 -0.49 11.67
N GLY A 329 18.34 -0.16 10.47
CA GLY A 329 17.32 0.88 10.28
C GLY A 329 16.05 0.62 11.07
N LEU A 330 15.55 -0.63 11.10
CA LEU A 330 14.37 -1.04 11.86
C LEU A 330 14.56 -0.91 13.38
N ALA A 331 15.76 -1.24 13.89
CA ALA A 331 16.09 -1.07 15.30
C ALA A 331 16.10 0.42 15.69
N VAL A 332 16.69 1.29 14.88
CA VAL A 332 16.65 2.75 15.11
C VAL A 332 15.22 3.29 14.98
N ALA A 333 14.44 2.79 14.01
CA ALA A 333 13.03 3.14 13.85
C ALA A 333 12.18 2.75 15.06
N PHE A 334 12.41 1.57 15.63
CA PHE A 334 11.75 1.10 16.84
C PHE A 334 12.14 1.95 18.05
N VAL A 335 13.42 2.22 18.29
CA VAL A 335 13.87 3.09 19.40
C VAL A 335 13.28 4.51 19.28
N ARG A 336 13.28 5.08 18.07
CA ARG A 336 12.61 6.38 17.80
C ARG A 336 11.10 6.31 18.03
N SER A 337 10.44 5.20 17.68
CA SER A 337 9.00 4.99 17.91
C SER A 337 8.67 4.88 19.39
N VAL A 338 9.47 4.14 20.17
CA VAL A 338 9.33 4.05 21.64
C VAL A 338 9.50 5.43 22.27
N TRP A 339 10.51 6.20 21.87
CA TRP A 339 10.70 7.57 22.37
C TRP A 339 9.54 8.49 22.00
N LEU A 340 9.05 8.44 20.75
CA LEU A 340 7.91 9.22 20.28
C LEU A 340 6.65 8.91 21.11
N LEU A 341 6.26 7.64 21.20
CA LEU A 341 5.06 7.22 21.91
C LEU A 341 5.17 7.45 23.43
N ALA A 342 6.35 7.29 24.03
CA ALA A 342 6.57 7.58 25.45
C ALA A 342 6.55 9.09 25.78
N ARG A 343 7.05 9.94 24.87
CA ARG A 343 7.02 11.41 24.99
C ARG A 343 5.59 11.95 24.80
N HIS A 344 4.97 11.61 23.69
CA HIS A 344 3.67 12.18 23.29
C HIS A 344 2.48 11.54 24.03
N ARG A 345 2.63 10.28 24.49
CA ARG A 345 1.62 9.50 25.22
C ARG A 345 0.22 9.52 24.55
N PRO A 346 0.11 9.13 23.26
CA PRO A 346 -1.16 9.16 22.56
C PRO A 346 -2.20 8.23 23.19
N ALA A 347 -3.48 8.54 23.00
CA ALA A 347 -4.57 7.74 23.52
C ALA A 347 -4.70 6.41 22.76
N VAL A 348 -4.41 6.41 21.46
CA VAL A 348 -4.48 5.25 20.55
C VAL A 348 -3.41 5.33 19.44
N VAL A 349 -3.02 4.18 18.89
CA VAL A 349 -2.20 4.07 17.67
C VAL A 349 -2.97 3.32 16.59
N LEU A 350 -3.10 3.90 15.41
CA LEU A 350 -3.56 3.22 14.20
C LEU A 350 -2.36 2.69 13.43
N SER A 351 -2.34 1.40 13.08
CA SER A 351 -1.39 0.82 12.12
C SER A 351 -2.10 0.47 10.83
N VAL A 352 -1.87 1.24 9.76
CA VAL A 352 -2.47 1.00 8.43
C VAL A 352 -1.64 0.06 7.55
N GLY A 353 -0.63 -0.60 8.09
CA GLY A 353 0.26 -1.50 7.35
C GLY A 353 1.44 -0.80 6.66
N GLY A 354 2.07 -1.49 5.71
CA GLY A 354 3.38 -1.10 5.15
C GLY A 354 4.56 -1.32 6.11
N TYR A 355 5.79 -1.16 5.61
CA TYR A 355 7.01 -1.38 6.41
C TYR A 355 7.20 -0.31 7.51
N ALA A 356 6.77 0.92 7.24
CA ALA A 356 6.96 2.05 8.15
C ALA A 356 6.11 1.95 9.45
N SER A 357 4.98 1.25 9.42
CA SER A 357 4.12 1.09 10.61
C SER A 357 4.65 0.07 11.60
N ALA A 358 5.31 -1.00 11.13
CA ALA A 358 5.79 -2.10 11.97
C ALA A 358 6.58 -1.67 13.22
N PRO A 359 7.63 -0.82 13.15
CA PRO A 359 8.36 -0.38 14.35
C PRO A 359 7.49 0.45 15.32
N CYS A 360 6.52 1.20 14.79
CA CYS A 360 5.61 2.01 15.61
C CYS A 360 4.53 1.15 16.30
N ALA A 361 3.95 0.19 15.58
CA ALA A 361 3.00 -0.76 16.12
C ALA A 361 3.63 -1.65 17.21
N VAL A 362 4.87 -2.14 17.00
CA VAL A 362 5.60 -2.90 18.04
C VAL A 362 5.92 -2.00 19.26
N ALA A 363 6.28 -0.73 19.04
CA ALA A 363 6.47 0.22 20.14
C ALA A 363 5.18 0.50 20.93
N ALA A 364 4.02 0.54 20.27
CA ALA A 364 2.71 0.69 20.91
C ALA A 364 2.41 -0.49 21.85
N VAL A 365 2.65 -1.74 21.39
CA VAL A 365 2.51 -2.95 22.21
C VAL A 365 3.44 -2.92 23.42
N VAL A 366 4.72 -2.58 23.22
CA VAL A 366 5.72 -2.51 24.31
C VAL A 366 5.34 -1.47 25.37
N LEU A 367 4.79 -0.32 24.97
CA LEU A 367 4.35 0.75 25.87
C LEU A 367 2.90 0.59 26.37
N ARG A 368 2.22 -0.51 25.99
CA ARG A 368 0.80 -0.80 26.30
C ARG A 368 -0.16 0.33 25.87
N VAL A 369 0.17 1.04 24.79
CA VAL A 369 -0.75 1.98 24.14
C VAL A 369 -1.76 1.16 23.32
N PRO A 370 -3.07 1.46 23.36
CA PRO A 370 -4.05 0.78 22.52
C PRO A 370 -3.67 0.83 21.04
N LEU A 371 -3.67 -0.34 20.41
CA LEU A 371 -3.33 -0.52 19.00
C LEU A 371 -4.57 -0.96 18.23
N VAL A 372 -4.95 -0.18 17.22
CA VAL A 372 -5.95 -0.55 16.21
C VAL A 372 -5.22 -0.81 14.91
N LEU A 373 -5.61 -1.84 14.16
CA LEU A 373 -5.08 -2.12 12.83
C LEU A 373 -6.09 -1.70 11.77
N ALA A 374 -5.64 -1.26 10.60
CA ALA A 374 -6.47 -1.13 9.42
C ALA A 374 -5.83 -1.85 8.25
N GLU A 375 -6.48 -2.93 7.78
CA GLU A 375 -6.05 -3.69 6.60
C GLU A 375 -6.94 -3.36 5.41
N GLN A 376 -6.30 -2.90 4.33
CA GLN A 376 -6.99 -2.53 3.10
C GLN A 376 -7.37 -3.76 2.26
N ASN A 377 -6.63 -4.86 2.39
CA ASN A 377 -6.72 -6.03 1.50
C ASN A 377 -7.50 -7.19 2.12
N ALA A 378 -8.00 -8.09 1.27
CA ALA A 378 -8.66 -9.33 1.73
C ALA A 378 -7.67 -10.34 2.37
N VAL A 379 -6.36 -10.20 2.12
CA VAL A 379 -5.30 -11.03 2.72
C VAL A 379 -4.33 -10.12 3.49
N PRO A 380 -4.20 -10.27 4.83
CA PRO A 380 -3.52 -9.29 5.64
C PRO A 380 -1.99 -9.29 5.48
N GLY A 381 -1.41 -8.11 5.39
CA GLY A 381 0.01 -7.88 5.20
C GLY A 381 0.86 -8.34 6.39
N ALA A 382 2.07 -8.83 6.12
CA ALA A 382 2.95 -9.41 7.14
C ALA A 382 3.26 -8.46 8.33
N ALA A 383 3.31 -7.15 8.08
CA ALA A 383 3.49 -6.13 9.12
C ALA A 383 2.33 -6.07 10.13
N LEU A 384 1.08 -6.26 9.67
CA LEU A 384 -0.09 -6.32 10.54
C LEU A 384 -0.19 -7.69 11.23
N ARG A 385 0.06 -8.78 10.51
CA ARG A 385 0.06 -10.15 11.08
C ARG A 385 1.07 -10.32 12.24
N LEU A 386 2.19 -9.59 12.23
CA LEU A 386 3.19 -9.59 13.32
C LEU A 386 2.61 -9.10 14.66
N VAL A 387 1.76 -8.07 14.62
CA VAL A 387 1.19 -7.39 15.81
C VAL A 387 -0.27 -7.74 16.09
N ALA A 388 -0.95 -8.43 15.16
CA ALA A 388 -2.36 -8.82 15.18
C ALA A 388 -2.90 -9.22 16.56
N ARG A 389 -2.25 -10.18 17.24
CA ARG A 389 -2.65 -10.69 18.57
C ARG A 389 -2.61 -9.68 19.73
N PHE A 390 -2.13 -8.46 19.48
CA PHE A 390 -2.06 -7.37 20.47
C PHE A 390 -2.98 -6.19 20.10
N ALA A 391 -3.71 -6.28 18.99
CA ALA A 391 -4.69 -5.27 18.59
C ALA A 391 -5.93 -5.31 19.49
N ARG A 392 -6.55 -4.14 19.72
CA ARG A 392 -7.87 -4.03 20.34
C ARG A 392 -8.99 -4.30 19.33
N ALA A 393 -8.86 -3.73 18.14
CA ALA A 393 -9.64 -4.06 16.96
C ALA A 393 -8.77 -4.07 15.70
N SER A 394 -9.24 -4.80 14.69
CA SER A 394 -8.72 -4.79 13.33
C SER A 394 -9.83 -4.31 12.39
N ALA A 395 -9.78 -3.04 11.98
CA ALA A 395 -10.59 -2.55 10.89
C ALA A 395 -10.20 -3.28 9.59
N VAL A 396 -11.15 -3.94 8.95
CA VAL A 396 -10.91 -4.71 7.71
C VAL A 396 -11.82 -4.25 6.58
N SER A 397 -11.25 -4.21 5.37
CA SER A 397 -11.96 -3.75 4.19
C SER A 397 -12.90 -4.78 3.58
N PHE A 398 -12.68 -6.06 3.88
CA PHE A 398 -13.43 -7.20 3.37
C PHE A 398 -13.85 -8.09 4.51
N ASP A 399 -15.01 -8.73 4.36
CA ASP A 399 -15.43 -9.80 5.26
C ASP A 399 -14.54 -11.04 5.09
N GLY A 400 -14.36 -11.80 6.17
CA GLY A 400 -13.46 -12.96 6.22
C GLY A 400 -11.96 -12.67 6.22
N THR A 401 -11.50 -11.41 6.20
CA THR A 401 -10.07 -11.08 6.32
C THR A 401 -9.49 -11.64 7.64
N PRO A 402 -8.49 -12.55 7.62
CA PRO A 402 -8.05 -13.29 8.81
C PRO A 402 -7.17 -12.46 9.75
N LEU A 403 -7.81 -11.58 10.54
CA LEU A 403 -7.23 -10.86 11.67
C LEU A 403 -8.11 -11.05 12.92
N PRO A 404 -7.53 -11.04 14.14
CA PRO A 404 -8.30 -11.08 15.38
C PRO A 404 -9.01 -9.74 15.60
N HIS A 405 -10.16 -9.79 16.28
CA HIS A 405 -11.01 -8.61 16.56
C HIS A 405 -11.37 -7.85 15.27
N ALA A 406 -11.63 -8.58 14.17
CA ALA A 406 -11.95 -8.02 12.88
C ALA A 406 -13.34 -7.33 12.90
N VAL A 407 -13.37 -6.07 12.48
CA VAL A 407 -14.58 -5.27 12.27
C VAL A 407 -14.59 -4.82 10.81
N VAL A 408 -15.61 -5.21 10.05
CA VAL A 408 -15.70 -4.89 8.62
C VAL A 408 -16.11 -3.43 8.43
N THR A 409 -15.13 -2.54 8.44
CA THR A 409 -15.28 -1.09 8.20
C THR A 409 -15.47 -0.78 6.73
N GLY A 410 -14.88 -1.57 5.83
CA GLY A 410 -14.57 -1.13 4.47
C GLY A 410 -13.25 -0.37 4.42
N ASN A 411 -12.81 0.02 3.23
CA ASN A 411 -11.58 0.76 3.01
C ASN A 411 -11.86 2.27 2.90
N PRO A 412 -11.25 3.14 3.72
CA PRO A 412 -11.40 4.58 3.59
C PRO A 412 -11.06 5.12 2.19
N VAL A 413 -12.02 5.79 1.55
CA VAL A 413 -11.90 6.38 0.20
C VAL A 413 -11.66 7.90 0.29
N ARG A 414 -11.13 8.50 -0.77
CA ARG A 414 -10.83 9.93 -0.85
C ARG A 414 -12.11 10.77 -0.93
N ALA A 415 -12.10 11.95 -0.31
CA ALA A 415 -13.22 12.88 -0.35
C ALA A 415 -13.66 13.24 -1.78
N GLU A 416 -12.71 13.50 -2.69
CA GLU A 416 -13.00 13.84 -4.08
C GLU A 416 -13.59 12.67 -4.89
N VAL A 417 -13.45 11.42 -4.43
CA VAL A 417 -14.07 10.23 -5.04
C VAL A 417 -15.41 9.91 -4.36
N LEU A 418 -15.52 10.08 -3.04
CA LEU A 418 -16.78 9.98 -2.29
C LEU A 418 -17.82 10.98 -2.80
N ALA A 419 -17.41 12.19 -3.19
CA ALA A 419 -18.29 13.23 -3.71
C ALA A 419 -18.89 12.94 -5.11
N VAL A 420 -18.43 11.90 -5.82
CA VAL A 420 -18.90 11.58 -7.17
C VAL A 420 -20.28 10.92 -7.15
N GLU A 421 -21.20 11.48 -7.92
CA GLU A 421 -22.50 10.88 -8.25
C GLU A 421 -22.59 10.75 -9.78
N ARG A 422 -22.31 9.56 -10.34
CA ARG A 422 -22.24 9.32 -11.80
C ARG A 422 -23.47 9.84 -12.58
N ALA A 423 -24.67 9.78 -11.99
CA ALA A 423 -25.90 10.27 -12.61
C ALA A 423 -25.93 11.80 -12.79
N ARG A 424 -25.29 12.55 -11.89
CA ARG A 424 -25.19 14.02 -11.90
C ARG A 424 -23.93 14.50 -12.63
N ASP A 425 -22.81 13.83 -12.39
CA ASP A 425 -21.49 14.37 -12.71
C ASP A 425 -20.92 13.90 -14.06
N ARG A 426 -21.47 12.83 -14.68
CA ARG A 426 -20.93 12.21 -15.91
C ARG A 426 -20.75 13.22 -17.05
N GLU A 427 -21.76 14.03 -17.36
CA GLU A 427 -21.73 14.96 -18.51
C GLU A 427 -20.63 16.02 -18.32
N ARG A 428 -20.65 16.71 -17.18
CA ARG A 428 -19.63 17.70 -16.80
C ARG A 428 -18.22 17.09 -16.73
N ALA A 429 -18.10 15.84 -16.30
CA ALA A 429 -16.83 15.12 -16.28
C ALA A 429 -16.33 14.73 -17.67
N ARG A 430 -17.23 14.42 -18.62
CA ARG A 430 -16.89 14.19 -20.04
C ARG A 430 -16.37 15.47 -20.68
N ASP A 431 -17.11 16.57 -20.55
CA ASP A 431 -16.71 17.90 -21.03
C ASP A 431 -15.33 18.32 -20.46
N ALA A 432 -15.15 18.27 -19.14
CA ALA A 432 -13.90 18.62 -18.46
C ALA A 432 -12.68 17.71 -18.78
N LEU A 433 -12.89 16.63 -19.54
CA LEU A 433 -11.87 15.72 -20.06
C LEU A 433 -11.79 15.70 -21.60
N GLY A 434 -12.65 16.46 -22.31
CA GLY A 434 -12.77 16.45 -23.76
C GLY A 434 -13.27 15.11 -24.33
N LEU A 435 -14.06 14.37 -23.57
CA LEU A 435 -14.65 13.09 -23.98
C LEU A 435 -16.03 13.30 -24.63
N PRO A 436 -16.38 12.57 -25.69
CA PRO A 436 -17.67 12.72 -26.38
C PRO A 436 -18.84 12.30 -25.47
N PRO A 437 -19.96 13.07 -25.45
CA PRO A 437 -21.09 12.80 -24.57
C PRO A 437 -21.92 11.58 -25.01
N ASP A 438 -22.01 11.36 -26.33
CA ASP A 438 -22.84 10.39 -27.05
C ASP A 438 -22.30 8.95 -27.05
N ARG A 439 -21.05 8.75 -26.62
CA ARG A 439 -20.35 7.46 -26.69
C ARG A 439 -20.25 6.73 -25.35
N SER A 440 -19.99 5.44 -25.43
CA SER A 440 -19.51 4.64 -24.31
C SER A 440 -18.10 5.11 -23.91
N VAL A 441 -17.85 5.36 -22.62
CA VAL A 441 -16.50 5.72 -22.13
C VAL A 441 -15.89 4.55 -21.37
N LEU A 442 -14.80 4.00 -21.90
CA LEU A 442 -13.97 3.00 -21.23
C LEU A 442 -12.80 3.68 -20.50
N LEU A 443 -12.59 3.35 -19.22
CA LEU A 443 -11.48 3.87 -18.42
C LEU A 443 -10.45 2.77 -18.12
N CYS A 444 -9.29 2.83 -18.79
CA CYS A 444 -8.22 1.84 -18.63
C CYS A 444 -7.08 2.40 -17.77
N PHE A 445 -6.70 1.74 -16.66
CA PHE A 445 -5.61 2.22 -15.80
C PHE A 445 -4.89 1.13 -14.99
N GLY A 446 -3.56 1.22 -14.93
CA GLY A 446 -2.70 0.25 -14.25
C GLY A 446 -2.35 0.55 -12.78
N GLY A 447 -2.91 1.62 -12.20
CA GLY A 447 -2.37 2.25 -10.99
C GLY A 447 -1.22 3.22 -11.31
N SER A 448 -0.61 3.85 -10.29
CA SER A 448 0.28 5.02 -10.47
C SER A 448 1.55 4.77 -11.31
N LEU A 449 2.07 3.54 -11.33
CA LEU A 449 3.24 3.15 -12.15
C LEU A 449 2.87 2.61 -13.54
N GLY A 450 1.57 2.49 -13.86
CA GLY A 450 1.08 1.77 -15.03
C GLY A 450 1.19 0.25 -14.91
N ALA A 451 0.51 -0.48 -15.79
CA ALA A 451 0.52 -1.94 -15.82
C ALA A 451 0.74 -2.43 -17.25
N ARG A 452 1.97 -2.85 -17.58
CA ARG A 452 2.38 -3.16 -18.96
C ARG A 452 1.45 -4.13 -19.68
N ARG A 453 0.96 -5.18 -19.02
CA ARG A 453 0.01 -6.15 -19.60
C ARG A 453 -1.31 -5.50 -20.02
N ILE A 454 -1.88 -4.64 -19.17
CA ILE A 454 -3.09 -3.84 -19.48
C ILE A 454 -2.77 -2.85 -20.61
N ASN A 455 -1.63 -2.14 -20.53
CA ASN A 455 -1.26 -1.12 -21.50
C ASN A 455 -1.11 -1.69 -22.93
N LEU A 456 -0.47 -2.86 -23.07
CA LEU A 456 -0.34 -3.56 -24.35
C LEU A 456 -1.69 -4.09 -24.84
N ALA A 457 -2.44 -4.82 -24.00
CA ALA A 457 -3.76 -5.32 -24.35
C ALA A 457 -4.73 -4.20 -24.78
N VAL A 458 -4.64 -3.01 -24.17
CA VAL A 458 -5.39 -1.83 -24.62
C VAL A 458 -4.92 -1.37 -25.99
N VAL A 459 -3.62 -1.19 -26.24
CA VAL A 459 -3.12 -0.80 -27.59
C VAL A 459 -3.56 -1.78 -28.68
N ASP A 460 -3.52 -3.08 -28.39
CA ASP A 460 -4.01 -4.12 -29.30
C ASP A 460 -5.53 -4.02 -29.53
N ALA A 461 -6.32 -3.84 -28.47
CA ALA A 461 -7.77 -3.64 -28.58
C ALA A 461 -8.15 -2.32 -29.30
N ILE A 462 -7.35 -1.25 -29.16
CA ILE A 462 -7.51 0.00 -29.93
C ILE A 462 -7.40 -0.25 -31.44
N ARG A 463 -6.57 -1.21 -31.89
CA ARG A 463 -6.48 -1.59 -33.31
C ARG A 463 -7.74 -2.33 -33.76
N ILE A 464 -8.25 -3.26 -32.94
CA ILE A 464 -9.49 -4.03 -33.21
C ILE A 464 -10.69 -3.07 -33.29
N TRP A 465 -10.78 -2.11 -32.38
CA TRP A 465 -11.89 -1.16 -32.29
C TRP A 465 -11.76 0.08 -33.19
N ALA A 466 -10.73 0.19 -34.04
CA ALA A 466 -10.35 1.47 -34.68
C ALA A 466 -11.50 2.18 -35.42
N THR A 467 -12.42 1.42 -36.02
CA THR A 467 -13.59 1.91 -36.77
C THR A 467 -14.83 2.21 -35.91
N ARG A 468 -14.84 1.91 -34.59
CA ARG A 468 -16.01 2.12 -33.73
C ARG A 468 -16.33 3.60 -33.52
N THR A 469 -17.55 3.97 -33.89
CA THR A 469 -18.09 5.32 -33.72
C THR A 469 -18.83 5.52 -32.39
N ASP A 470 -19.06 4.46 -31.61
CA ASP A 470 -19.85 4.43 -30.37
C ASP A 470 -19.00 4.34 -29.09
N LEU A 471 -17.67 4.29 -29.24
CA LEU A 471 -16.71 4.09 -28.15
C LEU A 471 -15.70 5.25 -28.05
N ALA A 472 -15.32 5.56 -26.81
CA ALA A 472 -14.20 6.40 -26.43
C ALA A 472 -13.41 5.72 -25.29
N VAL A 473 -12.08 5.83 -25.30
CA VAL A 473 -11.19 5.16 -24.35
C VAL A 473 -10.25 6.17 -23.70
N ARG A 474 -10.42 6.40 -22.39
CA ARG A 474 -9.49 7.17 -21.54
C ARG A 474 -8.47 6.20 -20.95
N HIS A 475 -7.23 6.26 -21.41
CA HIS A 475 -6.19 5.29 -21.06
C HIS A 475 -5.08 5.95 -20.22
N VAL A 476 -5.09 5.71 -18.91
CA VAL A 476 -4.06 6.18 -17.97
C VAL A 476 -2.90 5.19 -17.98
N VAL A 477 -1.95 5.42 -18.89
CA VAL A 477 -0.84 4.49 -19.20
C VAL A 477 0.11 4.33 -18.01
N GLY A 478 0.36 5.41 -17.26
CA GLY A 478 1.36 5.46 -16.21
C GLY A 478 2.77 5.74 -16.75
N ALA A 479 3.59 6.42 -15.94
CA ALA A 479 4.83 7.02 -16.41
C ALA A 479 5.92 6.03 -16.91
N ARG A 480 5.87 4.74 -16.55
CA ARG A 480 6.87 3.72 -16.95
C ARG A 480 6.74 3.29 -18.41
N ASP A 481 5.53 3.12 -18.90
CA ASP A 481 5.27 2.58 -20.25
C ASP A 481 4.70 3.65 -21.20
N TRP A 482 4.72 4.93 -20.79
CA TRP A 482 4.22 6.05 -21.58
C TRP A 482 4.88 6.14 -22.94
N ASP A 483 6.21 6.25 -22.96
CA ASP A 483 6.98 6.49 -24.18
C ASP A 483 6.80 5.33 -25.18
N LEU A 484 6.72 4.10 -24.67
CA LEU A 484 6.41 2.87 -25.41
C LEU A 484 5.02 2.92 -26.07
N VAL A 485 3.97 3.28 -25.32
CA VAL A 485 2.60 3.39 -25.85
C VAL A 485 2.42 4.56 -26.81
N THR A 486 3.19 5.65 -26.65
CA THR A 486 3.17 6.77 -27.60
C THR A 486 3.96 6.51 -28.87
N ALA A 487 4.99 5.66 -28.83
CA ALA A 487 5.75 5.27 -30.02
C ALA A 487 4.94 4.34 -30.94
N ASP A 488 4.23 3.36 -30.36
CA ASP A 488 3.37 2.43 -31.08
C ASP A 488 1.89 2.88 -31.13
N ARG A 489 1.66 4.18 -31.33
CA ARG A 489 0.30 4.76 -31.36
C ARG A 489 -0.41 4.35 -32.66
N PRO A 490 -1.50 3.56 -32.66
CA PRO A 490 -2.20 3.20 -33.90
C PRO A 490 -2.82 4.43 -34.56
N ALA A 491 -2.75 4.48 -35.90
CA ALA A 491 -3.49 5.45 -36.69
C ALA A 491 -4.99 5.11 -36.65
N LEU A 492 -5.82 6.08 -36.28
CA LEU A 492 -7.28 5.91 -36.15
C LEU A 492 -7.99 6.71 -37.24
N PRO A 493 -9.02 6.14 -37.91
CA PRO A 493 -9.73 6.82 -38.99
C PRO A 493 -10.59 7.98 -38.45
N SER A 494 -10.72 9.05 -39.24
CA SER A 494 -11.57 10.20 -38.92
C SER A 494 -13.01 9.78 -38.60
N GLY A 495 -13.51 10.17 -37.43
CA GLY A 495 -14.85 9.81 -36.94
C GLY A 495 -14.93 8.45 -36.22
N GLY A 496 -13.93 7.59 -36.37
CA GLY A 496 -13.81 6.30 -35.66
C GLY A 496 -13.49 6.47 -34.17
N LEU A 497 -12.69 5.56 -33.62
CA LEU A 497 -12.46 5.44 -32.18
C LEU A 497 -11.81 6.69 -31.56
N VAL A 498 -12.38 7.20 -30.46
CA VAL A 498 -11.76 8.30 -29.69
C VAL A 498 -10.85 7.71 -28.61
N TRP A 499 -9.55 7.59 -28.89
CA TRP A 499 -8.55 7.14 -27.91
C TRP A 499 -7.74 8.31 -27.32
N GLN A 500 -7.80 8.44 -26.00
CA GLN A 500 -7.08 9.43 -25.20
C GLN A 500 -6.09 8.74 -24.24
N PRO A 501 -4.86 8.41 -24.69
CA PRO A 501 -3.79 8.01 -23.80
C PRO A 501 -3.28 9.22 -23.00
N VAL A 502 -3.13 9.07 -21.68
CA VAL A 502 -2.53 10.07 -20.78
C VAL A 502 -1.46 9.45 -19.87
N ARG A 503 -0.37 10.19 -19.63
CA ARG A 503 0.80 9.72 -18.85
C ARG A 503 0.46 9.46 -17.39
N TYR A 504 -0.40 10.30 -16.83
CA TYR A 504 -0.93 10.23 -15.47
C TYR A 504 -2.29 10.94 -15.45
N GLU A 505 -3.11 10.67 -14.44
CA GLU A 505 -4.41 11.31 -14.26
C GLU A 505 -4.57 11.73 -12.80
N GLU A 506 -4.49 13.04 -12.56
CA GLU A 506 -4.65 13.65 -11.24
C GLU A 506 -6.14 13.74 -10.86
N ARG A 507 -7.02 13.96 -11.85
CA ARG A 507 -8.46 14.15 -11.65
C ARG A 507 -9.21 12.84 -11.84
N MET A 508 -8.72 11.77 -11.20
CA MET A 508 -9.27 10.41 -11.35
C MET A 508 -10.76 10.32 -10.99
N HIS A 509 -11.24 11.19 -10.09
CA HIS A 509 -12.67 11.34 -9.79
C HIS A 509 -13.50 11.73 -11.01
N LEU A 510 -13.01 12.64 -11.88
CA LEU A 510 -13.67 12.97 -13.15
C LEU A 510 -13.61 11.78 -14.12
N ALA A 511 -12.47 11.09 -14.20
CA ALA A 511 -12.33 9.93 -15.08
C ALA A 511 -13.34 8.83 -14.72
N MET A 512 -13.50 8.53 -13.43
CA MET A 512 -14.48 7.54 -12.94
C MET A 512 -15.95 8.02 -13.04
N ALA A 513 -16.20 9.34 -12.94
CA ALA A 513 -17.52 9.92 -13.17
C ALA A 513 -17.94 9.84 -14.65
N ALA A 514 -17.01 10.13 -15.57
CA ALA A 514 -17.24 10.11 -17.01
C ALA A 514 -17.41 8.70 -17.60
N ALA A 515 -16.72 7.72 -17.00
CA ALA A 515 -16.67 6.32 -17.45
C ALA A 515 -18.01 5.58 -17.34
N ASP A 516 -18.20 4.62 -18.23
CA ASP A 516 -19.28 3.62 -18.21
C ASP A 516 -18.80 2.27 -17.64
N LEU A 517 -17.58 1.87 -18.02
CA LEU A 517 -16.88 0.64 -17.63
C LEU A 517 -15.39 0.95 -17.38
N ALA A 518 -14.79 0.33 -16.35
CA ALA A 518 -13.36 0.40 -16.06
C ALA A 518 -12.60 -0.89 -16.45
N VAL A 519 -11.30 -0.77 -16.73
CA VAL A 519 -10.36 -1.90 -16.93
C VAL A 519 -9.09 -1.61 -16.11
N CYS A 520 -8.89 -2.32 -15.01
CA CYS A 520 -7.83 -1.92 -14.06
C CYS A 520 -7.27 -3.03 -13.16
N ARG A 521 -6.19 -2.70 -12.43
CA ARG A 521 -5.64 -3.52 -11.35
C ARG A 521 -6.56 -3.55 -10.14
N ALA A 522 -6.65 -4.72 -9.48
CA ALA A 522 -7.47 -4.93 -8.29
C ALA A 522 -6.75 -4.53 -6.98
N GLY A 523 -6.22 -3.30 -6.94
CA GLY A 523 -5.72 -2.70 -5.71
C GLY A 523 -6.87 -2.42 -4.74
N ALA A 524 -6.64 -2.58 -3.43
CA ALA A 524 -7.67 -2.40 -2.42
C ALA A 524 -8.39 -1.03 -2.45
N SER A 525 -7.63 0.06 -2.62
CA SER A 525 -8.21 1.41 -2.78
C SER A 525 -9.02 1.51 -4.06
N THR A 526 -8.54 0.94 -5.17
CA THR A 526 -9.24 0.94 -6.46
C THR A 526 -10.55 0.18 -6.41
N VAL A 527 -10.58 -0.99 -5.75
CA VAL A 527 -11.80 -1.78 -5.53
C VAL A 527 -12.84 -0.99 -4.72
N ALA A 528 -12.41 -0.27 -3.67
CA ALA A 528 -13.32 0.57 -2.88
C ALA A 528 -13.75 1.85 -3.62
N GLU A 529 -12.85 2.51 -4.36
CA GLU A 529 -13.14 3.66 -5.22
C GLU A 529 -14.19 3.29 -6.29
N LEU A 530 -14.07 2.13 -6.94
CA LEU A 530 -15.06 1.60 -7.90
C LEU A 530 -16.43 1.32 -7.27
N ALA A 531 -16.46 0.71 -6.08
CA ALA A 531 -17.70 0.45 -5.34
C ALA A 531 -18.41 1.76 -4.95
N VAL A 532 -17.69 2.69 -4.34
CA VAL A 532 -18.19 4.00 -3.89
C VAL A 532 -18.77 4.85 -5.02
N VAL A 533 -18.15 4.79 -6.21
CA VAL A 533 -18.61 5.49 -7.42
C VAL A 533 -19.71 4.70 -8.17
N GLY A 534 -19.85 3.40 -7.90
CA GLY A 534 -20.79 2.53 -8.60
C GLY A 534 -20.38 2.22 -10.04
N LEU A 535 -19.09 2.06 -10.30
CA LEU A 535 -18.51 1.87 -11.64
C LEU A 535 -18.21 0.37 -11.91
N PRO A 536 -18.92 -0.29 -12.86
CA PRO A 536 -18.59 -1.62 -13.33
C PRO A 536 -17.12 -1.73 -13.80
N ALA A 537 -16.50 -2.89 -13.60
CA ALA A 537 -15.10 -3.10 -13.95
C ALA A 537 -14.77 -4.48 -14.52
N VAL A 538 -13.82 -4.51 -15.46
CA VAL A 538 -12.98 -5.68 -15.74
C VAL A 538 -11.73 -5.55 -14.88
N LEU A 539 -11.57 -6.45 -13.92
CA LEU A 539 -10.46 -6.46 -12.96
C LEU A 539 -9.39 -7.45 -13.41
N VAL A 540 -8.15 -6.98 -13.47
CA VAL A 540 -6.98 -7.79 -13.84
C VAL A 540 -6.00 -7.80 -12.67
N PRO A 541 -6.05 -8.80 -11.76
CA PRO A 541 -5.15 -8.89 -10.62
C PRO A 541 -3.68 -8.86 -11.02
N LEU A 542 -2.84 -8.18 -10.24
CA LEU A 542 -1.39 -8.23 -10.42
C LEU A 542 -0.86 -9.65 -10.08
N PRO A 543 -0.15 -10.33 -11.00
CA PRO A 543 0.35 -11.68 -10.74
C PRO A 543 1.42 -11.65 -9.66
N HIS A 544 1.49 -12.72 -8.86
CA HIS A 544 2.43 -12.88 -7.74
C HIS A 544 2.39 -11.74 -6.70
N ALA A 545 1.27 -11.02 -6.61
CA ALA A 545 1.01 -10.08 -5.51
C ALA A 545 1.24 -10.80 -4.16
N PRO A 546 1.89 -10.17 -3.16
CA PRO A 546 2.15 -10.82 -1.86
C PRO A 546 0.87 -11.39 -1.21
N GLY A 547 0.79 -12.73 -1.10
CA GLY A 547 -0.40 -13.43 -0.59
C GLY A 547 -1.59 -13.46 -1.56
N ASP A 548 -1.38 -13.24 -2.85
CA ASP A 548 -2.39 -13.12 -3.92
C ASP A 548 -3.54 -12.14 -3.60
N HIS A 549 -3.23 -11.10 -2.82
CA HIS A 549 -4.23 -10.20 -2.27
C HIS A 549 -5.07 -9.48 -3.34
N GLN A 550 -4.52 -9.19 -4.52
CA GLN A 550 -5.29 -8.55 -5.59
C GLN A 550 -6.36 -9.47 -6.19
N THR A 551 -6.09 -10.78 -6.28
CA THR A 551 -7.10 -11.74 -6.74
C THR A 551 -8.22 -11.84 -5.70
N ALA A 552 -7.87 -11.93 -4.41
CA ALA A 552 -8.86 -11.92 -3.32
C ALA A 552 -9.70 -10.63 -3.30
N ASN A 553 -9.07 -9.45 -3.48
CA ASN A 553 -9.77 -8.17 -3.62
C ASN A 553 -10.72 -8.16 -4.85
N ALA A 554 -10.28 -8.69 -6.00
CA ALA A 554 -11.07 -8.72 -7.23
C ALA A 554 -12.30 -9.62 -7.12
N ARG A 555 -12.11 -10.83 -6.57
CA ARG A 555 -13.18 -11.80 -6.35
C ARG A 555 -14.26 -11.29 -5.38
N ALA A 556 -13.99 -10.27 -4.56
CA ALA A 556 -15.01 -9.64 -3.72
C ALA A 556 -16.06 -8.86 -4.55
N LEU A 557 -15.64 -8.05 -5.53
CA LEU A 557 -16.58 -7.37 -6.44
C LEU A 557 -17.21 -8.33 -7.44
N GLU A 558 -16.50 -9.38 -7.86
CA GLU A 558 -17.06 -10.40 -8.74
C GLU A 558 -18.18 -11.20 -8.05
N ARG A 559 -17.99 -11.65 -6.80
CA ARG A 559 -19.04 -12.32 -6.00
C ARG A 559 -20.25 -11.42 -5.74
N ALA A 560 -20.06 -10.10 -5.69
CA ALA A 560 -21.15 -9.13 -5.61
C ALA A 560 -21.92 -8.97 -6.94
N GLY A 561 -21.37 -9.46 -8.06
CA GLY A 561 -21.89 -9.20 -9.40
C GLY A 561 -21.52 -7.82 -9.96
N ALA A 562 -20.53 -7.13 -9.38
CA ALA A 562 -20.10 -5.78 -9.72
C ALA A 562 -18.94 -5.72 -10.74
N ALA A 563 -18.19 -6.81 -10.89
CA ALA A 563 -17.01 -6.89 -11.75
C ALA A 563 -16.86 -8.25 -12.44
N VAL A 564 -16.06 -8.30 -13.51
CA VAL A 564 -15.56 -9.53 -14.16
C VAL A 564 -14.06 -9.63 -13.91
N VAL A 565 -13.54 -10.79 -13.50
CA VAL A 565 -12.08 -10.99 -13.31
C VAL A 565 -11.47 -11.69 -14.52
N VAL A 566 -10.38 -11.13 -15.05
CA VAL A 566 -9.53 -11.73 -16.10
C VAL A 566 -8.14 -11.92 -15.52
N ALA A 567 -7.53 -13.10 -15.68
CA ALA A 567 -6.19 -13.35 -15.17
C ALA A 567 -5.13 -12.60 -16.01
N ASP A 568 -4.04 -12.13 -15.38
CA ASP A 568 -3.02 -11.32 -16.09
C ASP A 568 -2.39 -12.05 -17.29
N HIS A 569 -2.20 -13.36 -17.18
CA HIS A 569 -1.67 -14.18 -18.27
C HIS A 569 -2.69 -14.37 -19.41
N GLU A 570 -4.00 -14.33 -19.14
CA GLU A 570 -5.07 -14.37 -20.17
C GLU A 570 -5.24 -13.04 -20.92
N LEU A 571 -4.80 -11.91 -20.35
CA LEU A 571 -5.13 -10.59 -20.90
C LEU A 571 -4.27 -10.20 -22.12
N ASP A 572 -4.78 -10.45 -23.32
CA ASP A 572 -4.37 -9.81 -24.57
C ASP A 572 -5.47 -8.89 -25.13
N GLY A 573 -5.21 -8.26 -26.28
CA GLY A 573 -6.17 -7.36 -26.93
C GLY A 573 -7.45 -8.02 -27.44
N ALA A 574 -7.41 -9.28 -27.88
CA ALA A 574 -8.59 -9.99 -28.34
C ALA A 574 -9.48 -10.41 -27.16
N ARG A 575 -8.87 -10.90 -26.07
CA ARG A 575 -9.56 -11.21 -24.81
C ARG A 575 -10.17 -9.96 -24.18
N LEU A 576 -9.43 -8.84 -24.18
CA LEU A 576 -9.93 -7.55 -23.69
C LEU A 576 -11.09 -7.05 -24.55
N ALA A 577 -10.94 -7.05 -25.88
CA ALA A 577 -11.98 -6.61 -26.80
C ALA A 577 -13.28 -7.40 -26.58
N ALA A 578 -13.22 -8.72 -26.66
CA ALA A 578 -14.40 -9.58 -26.48
C ALA A 578 -15.10 -9.39 -25.12
N THR A 579 -14.33 -9.20 -24.04
CA THR A 579 -14.90 -9.01 -22.69
C THR A 579 -15.54 -7.63 -22.52
N VAL A 580 -14.97 -6.59 -23.11
CA VAL A 580 -15.54 -5.24 -23.07
C VAL A 580 -16.74 -5.11 -24.01
N ASP A 581 -16.74 -5.81 -25.15
CA ASP A 581 -17.82 -5.77 -26.13
C ASP A 581 -19.07 -6.52 -25.66
N ASP A 582 -18.90 -7.69 -25.02
CA ASP A 582 -19.93 -8.40 -24.25
C ASP A 582 -20.59 -7.48 -23.20
N LEU A 583 -19.77 -6.78 -22.41
CA LEU A 583 -20.26 -5.89 -21.36
C LEU A 583 -20.93 -4.61 -21.90
N LEU A 584 -20.36 -3.95 -22.91
CA LEU A 584 -20.95 -2.74 -23.50
C LEU A 584 -22.22 -3.04 -24.32
N GLY A 585 -22.38 -4.28 -24.81
CA GLY A 585 -23.58 -4.78 -25.47
C GLY A 585 -24.78 -4.90 -24.53
N ASP A 586 -24.65 -5.60 -23.39
CA ASP A 586 -25.74 -5.68 -22.39
C ASP A 586 -25.69 -4.50 -21.41
N ARG A 587 -26.32 -3.38 -21.80
CA ARG A 587 -26.54 -2.22 -20.92
C ARG A 587 -27.23 -2.59 -19.60
N THR A 588 -28.17 -3.55 -19.64
CA THR A 588 -28.88 -4.06 -18.47
C THR A 588 -27.91 -4.75 -17.50
N ARG A 589 -26.90 -5.47 -17.99
CA ARG A 589 -25.82 -6.06 -17.17
C ARG A 589 -24.93 -4.99 -16.57
N LEU A 590 -24.54 -3.97 -17.31
CA LEU A 590 -23.78 -2.83 -16.75
C LEU A 590 -24.58 -2.10 -15.66
N GLU A 591 -25.89 -1.94 -15.82
CA GLU A 591 -26.74 -1.39 -14.75
C GLU A 591 -26.83 -2.30 -13.53
N ARG A 592 -26.98 -3.62 -13.72
CA ARG A 592 -26.93 -4.60 -12.61
C ARG A 592 -25.58 -4.53 -11.89
N MET A 593 -24.46 -4.47 -12.63
CA MET A 593 -23.10 -4.34 -12.08
C MET A 593 -22.90 -3.01 -11.34
N ALA A 594 -23.45 -1.90 -11.84
CA ALA A 594 -23.37 -0.59 -11.19
C ALA A 594 -24.16 -0.56 -9.87
N LYS A 595 -25.38 -1.14 -9.88
CA LYS A 595 -26.22 -1.31 -8.68
C LYS A 595 -25.54 -2.23 -7.65
N ALA A 596 -24.93 -3.32 -8.10
CA ALA A 596 -24.13 -4.22 -7.26
C ALA A 596 -22.89 -3.55 -6.64
N ALA A 597 -22.15 -2.75 -7.42
CA ALA A 597 -21.00 -1.99 -6.94
C ALA A 597 -21.38 -1.04 -5.80
N LEU A 598 -22.50 -0.32 -5.95
CA LEU A 598 -23.05 0.57 -4.90
C LEU A 598 -23.54 -0.22 -3.68
N ALA A 599 -24.16 -1.39 -3.87
CA ALA A 599 -24.70 -2.21 -2.78
C ALA A 599 -23.64 -2.75 -1.80
N VAL A 600 -22.38 -2.87 -2.25
CA VAL A 600 -21.24 -3.27 -1.39
C VAL A 600 -20.36 -2.08 -0.97
N ALA A 601 -20.73 -0.84 -1.31
CA ALA A 601 -19.97 0.34 -0.97
C ALA A 601 -20.06 0.69 0.53
N ARG A 602 -18.91 0.92 1.17
CA ARG A 602 -18.80 1.45 2.54
C ARG A 602 -18.28 2.89 2.47
N ARG A 603 -19.20 3.84 2.24
CA ARG A 603 -18.89 5.27 2.09
C ARG A 603 -18.45 5.91 3.42
N ASP A 604 -18.94 5.34 4.50
CA ASP A 604 -18.68 5.58 5.93
C ASP A 604 -17.34 5.00 6.45
N ALA A 605 -16.55 4.35 5.61
CA ALA A 605 -15.37 3.58 6.07
C ALA A 605 -14.31 4.41 6.81
N ALA A 606 -14.16 5.70 6.51
CA ALA A 606 -13.24 6.59 7.23
C ALA A 606 -13.75 6.90 8.66
N GLU A 607 -15.04 7.22 8.77
CA GLU A 607 -15.73 7.50 10.04
C GLU A 607 -15.73 6.27 10.94
N ARG A 608 -16.02 5.09 10.40
CA ARG A 608 -16.04 3.83 11.17
C ARG A 608 -14.67 3.34 11.63
N VAL A 609 -13.57 3.80 11.03
CA VAL A 609 -12.23 3.61 11.61
C VAL A 609 -11.97 4.66 12.71
N ALA A 610 -12.47 5.89 12.58
CA ALA A 610 -12.40 6.89 13.64
C ALA A 610 -13.21 6.47 14.88
N ASP A 611 -14.40 5.86 14.71
CA ASP A 611 -15.19 5.26 15.80
C ASP A 611 -14.36 4.25 16.60
N LEU A 612 -13.71 3.29 15.93
CA LEU A 612 -12.86 2.28 16.58
C LEU A 612 -11.62 2.88 17.27
N LEU A 613 -11.12 4.02 16.80
CA LEU A 613 -10.03 4.75 17.45
C LEU A 613 -10.49 5.49 18.71
N GLU A 614 -11.72 6.01 18.71
CA GLU A 614 -12.33 6.67 19.87
C GLU A 614 -12.81 5.66 20.92
N GLU A 615 -13.42 4.54 20.51
CA GLU A 615 -13.83 3.44 21.38
C GLU A 615 -12.64 2.81 22.13
N HIS A 616 -11.50 2.66 21.45
CA HIS A 616 -10.30 2.05 22.02
C HIS A 616 -9.26 3.08 22.51
N ALA A 617 -9.59 4.37 22.51
CA ALA A 617 -8.75 5.39 23.10
C ALA A 617 -8.59 5.16 24.61
N SER A 618 -7.34 5.12 25.09
CA SER A 618 -7.08 4.87 26.51
C SER A 618 -7.61 6.02 27.38
N SER A 619 -8.58 5.70 28.25
CA SER A 619 -9.21 6.59 29.23
C SER A 619 -8.28 6.95 30.40
N ARG A 620 -7.11 7.53 30.11
CA ARG A 620 -6.14 8.07 31.08
C ARG A 620 -6.63 9.38 31.73
N ARG A 621 -7.84 9.36 32.28
CA ARG A 621 -8.47 10.40 33.12
C ARG A 621 -8.98 9.83 34.46
N GLY A 622 -8.37 8.75 34.96
CA GLY A 622 -8.96 7.95 36.04
C GLY A 622 -8.00 7.09 36.86
N VAL A 623 -6.71 7.46 36.94
CA VAL A 623 -5.82 7.08 38.06
C VAL A 623 -4.84 8.25 38.24
N GLU A 624 -5.06 9.03 39.28
CA GLU A 624 -4.11 9.97 39.91
C GLU A 624 -4.19 9.74 41.43
#